data_AF-A0A1M3QIR9-F1
#
_entry.id   AF-A0A1M3QIR9-F1
#
_cell.length_a   1.000
_cell.length_b   1.000
_cell.length_c   1.000
_cell.angle_alpha   90.00
_cell.angle_beta   90.00
_cell.angle_gamma   90.00
#
_symmetry.space_group_name_H-M   'P 1'
#
loop_
_entity.id
_entity.type
_entity.pdbx_description
1 polymer ?
#
loop_
_entity_poly.entity_id
_entity_poly.type
_entity_poly.pdbx_seq_one_letter_code
_entity_poly.pdbx_strand_id
1 'polypeptide(L)'
;MAAIVLCLFPDPQGHAAPNAHAGDHPGCERVTARQCLELALAAMGGERKLAAITNVQLDIAEHRELAEQSYQQAPFLTTYSRVRRSVDYKLGRVAETGQNLWPESDFGSKPAESDYTFVASATGAVVRGGKGDTPGSLSMIDAAREVLALSPERLLLTAAATSDLHYLPAQTLRSTAHAVVAFQWRGNPVEVLLNRYTHLPDAMQTTRSFDDFWYAWGDVGQRVYFSNWKLVQGIEYPTTRIEERNGLPWRSAQVLDVKFNTPLDDNTFAMDAKAAAQSAKSTGWRIPFDVTKRITLAPGVDLFQGPWSVTIIRQDGGVLILEAPIGPAFTQGALDKARALYPSLPIKGVLTTSDSWPHIAGVREAVAAKLPVYALDLNLPILQRMVAAPHTLHPDGLQEHPQSPIWNSVSEQRQVGVGENRVVLYPLRGESTGRQYMVYFPGRRLLYASDTLVLESGNKLYDPELMHEVVQAVQRNRLKVDTVYAMHQGPVPWNEVTSLVSATLRDASPD
;
A
#
# COMPACT_ATOMS: atom_id res chain seq x y z
N MET A 1 -11.41 16.80 52.77
CA MET A 1 -12.59 16.57 51.91
C MET A 1 -12.49 17.51 50.72
N ALA A 2 -11.95 17.01 49.61
CA ALA A 2 -12.03 17.63 48.29
C ALA A 2 -11.84 16.48 47.30
N ALA A 3 -12.92 16.10 46.62
CA ALA A 3 -12.95 14.95 45.75
C ALA A 3 -12.37 15.31 44.38
N ILE A 4 -11.39 14.52 43.96
CA ILE A 4 -10.79 14.52 42.64
C ILE A 4 -11.80 13.87 41.67
N VAL A 5 -12.21 14.62 40.65
CA VAL A 5 -13.01 14.11 39.53
C VAL A 5 -12.04 13.45 38.54
N LEU A 6 -12.01 12.11 38.53
CA LEU A 6 -11.40 11.32 37.47
C LEU A 6 -12.33 11.34 36.25
N CYS A 7 -11.89 11.94 35.14
CA CYS A 7 -12.48 11.67 33.83
C CYS A 7 -11.98 10.30 33.33
N LEU A 8 -12.83 9.29 33.42
CA LEU A 8 -12.63 7.98 32.78
C LEU A 8 -13.02 8.11 31.30
N PHE A 9 -12.09 7.76 30.41
CA PHE A 9 -12.37 7.50 28.99
C PHE A 9 -13.28 6.26 28.86
N PRO A 10 -14.22 6.19 27.89
CA PRO A 10 -15.03 5.01 27.71
C PRO A 10 -14.27 3.90 26.98
N ASP A 11 -14.43 2.68 27.50
CA ASP A 11 -14.04 1.39 26.92
C ASP A 11 -14.59 1.20 25.48
N PRO A 12 -13.84 0.54 24.56
CA PRO A 12 -14.36 0.12 23.27
C PRO A 12 -14.98 -1.28 23.42
N GLN A 13 -16.08 -1.39 24.18
CA GLN A 13 -16.92 -2.58 24.13
C GLN A 13 -18.20 -2.24 23.39
N GLY A 14 -18.31 -2.82 22.18
CA GLY A 14 -19.48 -2.71 21.33
C GLY A 14 -20.73 -3.17 22.08
N HIS A 15 -21.59 -2.22 22.38
CA HIS A 15 -22.98 -2.53 22.67
C HIS A 15 -23.62 -3.03 21.36
N ALA A 16 -23.91 -4.33 21.34
CA ALA A 16 -24.71 -4.95 20.31
C ALA A 16 -26.02 -4.17 20.16
N ALA A 17 -26.25 -3.62 18.97
CA ALA A 17 -27.53 -3.08 18.56
C ALA A 17 -28.61 -4.17 18.70
N PRO A 18 -29.86 -3.81 19.03
CA PRO A 18 -30.95 -4.79 19.14
C PRO A 18 -31.10 -5.53 17.82
N ASN A 19 -31.19 -6.86 17.92
CA ASN A 19 -31.31 -7.82 16.83
C ASN A 19 -32.17 -7.29 15.67
N ALA A 20 -31.54 -6.93 14.56
CA ALA A 20 -32.22 -6.77 13.29
C ALA A 20 -32.83 -8.13 12.93
N HIS A 21 -34.16 -8.20 12.85
CA HIS A 21 -34.85 -9.40 12.38
C HIS A 21 -34.34 -9.74 10.97
N ALA A 22 -33.90 -10.99 10.78
CA ALA A 22 -33.65 -11.53 9.45
C ALA A 22 -34.96 -11.49 8.65
N GLY A 23 -35.11 -10.50 7.77
CA GLY A 23 -36.31 -10.28 6.96
C GLY A 23 -36.67 -8.82 6.71
N ASP A 24 -36.17 -7.87 7.50
CA ASP A 24 -36.40 -6.45 7.26
C ASP A 24 -35.20 -5.83 6.52
N HIS A 25 -35.42 -5.42 5.28
CA HIS A 25 -34.49 -4.60 4.48
C HIS A 25 -34.92 -3.14 4.65
N PRO A 26 -34.27 -2.34 5.52
CA PRO A 26 -34.76 -1.02 5.90
C PRO A 26 -34.91 -0.07 4.70
N GLY A 27 -36.07 0.55 4.58
CA GLY A 27 -36.45 1.38 3.42
C GLY A 27 -36.90 0.57 2.21
N CYS A 28 -36.58 -0.71 2.12
CA CYS A 28 -36.97 -1.63 1.05
C CYS A 28 -37.87 -2.75 1.58
N GLU A 29 -38.71 -2.44 2.56
CA GLU A 29 -39.62 -3.41 3.15
C GLU A 29 -40.60 -3.92 2.08
N ARG A 30 -40.77 -5.24 2.01
CA ARG A 30 -41.73 -5.92 1.12
C ARG A 30 -41.43 -5.79 -0.39
N VAL A 31 -40.26 -5.34 -0.78
CA VAL A 31 -39.82 -5.33 -2.18
C VAL A 31 -38.62 -6.26 -2.38
N THR A 32 -38.49 -6.81 -3.59
CA THR A 32 -37.34 -7.64 -3.98
C THR A 32 -36.05 -6.81 -4.08
N ALA A 33 -34.87 -7.45 -4.04
CA ALA A 33 -33.59 -6.76 -4.22
C ALA A 33 -33.54 -5.94 -5.52
N ARG A 34 -34.15 -6.47 -6.59
CA ARG A 34 -34.30 -5.77 -7.87
C ARG A 34 -35.13 -4.50 -7.75
N GLN A 35 -36.28 -4.58 -7.10
CA GLN A 35 -37.14 -3.41 -6.89
C GLN A 35 -36.50 -2.38 -5.95
N CYS A 36 -35.76 -2.81 -4.93
CA CYS A 36 -34.98 -1.91 -4.08
C CYS A 36 -33.88 -1.18 -4.85
N LEU A 37 -33.19 -1.90 -5.75
CA LEU A 37 -32.22 -1.29 -6.66
C LEU A 37 -32.88 -0.27 -7.61
N GLU A 38 -34.10 -0.54 -8.08
CA GLU A 38 -34.89 0.41 -8.89
C GLU A 38 -35.25 1.68 -8.11
N LEU A 39 -35.59 1.56 -6.82
CA LEU A 39 -35.78 2.72 -5.93
C LEU A 39 -34.49 3.54 -5.80
N ALA A 40 -33.34 2.88 -5.64
CA ALA A 40 -32.04 3.54 -5.59
C ALA A 40 -31.67 4.24 -6.91
N LEU A 41 -31.91 3.58 -8.05
CA LEU A 41 -31.75 4.18 -9.38
C LEU A 41 -32.65 5.40 -9.53
N ALA A 42 -33.91 5.33 -9.11
CA ALA A 42 -34.83 6.45 -9.13
C ALA A 42 -34.35 7.61 -8.25
N ALA A 43 -33.86 7.33 -7.04
CA ALA A 43 -33.29 8.34 -6.14
C ALA A 43 -32.07 9.05 -6.74
N MET A 44 -31.24 8.34 -7.50
CA MET A 44 -30.08 8.94 -8.19
C MET A 44 -30.42 9.72 -9.46
N GLY A 45 -31.69 9.77 -9.89
CA GLY A 45 -32.12 10.50 -11.10
C GLY A 45 -32.73 9.61 -12.19
N GLY A 46 -32.77 8.30 -11.96
CA GLY A 46 -33.39 7.29 -12.82
C GLY A 46 -32.40 6.60 -13.77
N GLU A 47 -32.66 5.32 -14.04
CA GLU A 47 -31.83 4.46 -14.91
C GLU A 47 -31.53 5.09 -16.27
N ARG A 48 -32.55 5.66 -16.93
CA ARG A 48 -32.39 6.27 -18.26
C ARG A 48 -31.40 7.43 -18.26
N LYS A 49 -31.42 8.30 -17.24
CA LYS A 49 -30.51 9.46 -17.17
C LYS A 49 -29.09 9.01 -16.88
N LEU A 50 -28.92 8.09 -15.93
CA LEU A 50 -27.61 7.52 -15.61
C LEU A 50 -27.00 6.80 -16.82
N ALA A 51 -27.79 5.98 -17.52
CA ALA A 51 -27.35 5.28 -18.73
C ALA A 51 -27.03 6.23 -19.89
N ALA A 52 -27.68 7.41 -19.94
CA ALA A 52 -27.42 8.44 -20.94
C ALA A 52 -26.14 9.25 -20.68
N ILE A 53 -25.47 9.07 -19.54
CA ILE A 53 -24.11 9.60 -19.33
C ILE A 53 -23.16 8.78 -20.19
N THR A 54 -22.49 9.41 -21.13
CA THR A 54 -21.57 8.79 -22.08
C THR A 54 -20.12 9.13 -21.79
N ASN A 55 -19.90 10.26 -21.12
CA ASN A 55 -18.61 10.64 -20.58
C ASN A 55 -18.76 11.54 -19.34
N VAL A 56 -17.70 11.62 -18.55
CA VAL A 56 -17.61 12.45 -17.36
C VAL A 56 -16.23 13.13 -17.34
N GLN A 57 -16.20 14.41 -16.98
CA GLN A 57 -14.98 15.15 -16.63
C GLN A 57 -15.07 15.64 -15.18
N LEU A 58 -14.03 15.40 -14.40
CA LEU A 58 -13.96 15.73 -12.97
C LEU A 58 -12.72 16.58 -12.66
N ASP A 59 -12.87 17.57 -11.79
CA ASP A 59 -11.79 18.21 -11.04
C ASP A 59 -11.90 17.75 -9.58
N ILE A 60 -10.82 17.20 -9.02
CA ILE A 60 -10.80 16.47 -7.76
C ILE A 60 -9.65 17.01 -6.91
N ALA A 61 -9.93 17.31 -5.64
CA ALA A 61 -8.91 17.42 -4.61
C ALA A 61 -8.94 16.15 -3.77
N GLU A 62 -7.78 15.54 -3.53
CA GLU A 62 -7.70 14.30 -2.76
C GLU A 62 -6.48 14.22 -1.87
N HIS A 63 -6.54 13.30 -0.92
CA HIS A 63 -5.39 12.85 -0.16
C HIS A 63 -5.40 11.35 0.02
N ARG A 64 -4.22 10.81 0.31
CA ARG A 64 -3.99 9.40 0.56
C ARG A 64 -3.11 9.25 1.80
N GLU A 65 -3.50 8.34 2.67
CA GLU A 65 -2.73 7.97 3.85
C GLU A 65 -1.68 6.93 3.45
N LEU A 66 -0.40 7.25 3.62
CA LEU A 66 0.74 6.44 3.20
C LEU A 66 1.03 5.30 4.20
N ALA A 67 0.03 4.46 4.47
CA ALA A 67 0.13 3.34 5.40
C ALA A 67 1.22 2.31 5.04
N GLU A 68 1.73 2.36 3.82
CA GLU A 68 2.75 1.48 3.25
C GLU A 68 4.18 2.02 3.35
N GLN A 69 4.34 3.33 3.58
CA GLN A 69 5.66 3.99 3.64
C GLN A 69 5.90 4.72 4.95
N SER A 70 4.84 5.12 5.65
CA SER A 70 4.96 5.84 6.91
C SER A 70 5.79 5.04 7.90
N TYR A 71 6.86 5.64 8.42
CA TYR A 71 7.61 5.11 9.57
C TYR A 71 6.83 5.27 10.90
N GLN A 72 5.49 5.25 10.82
CA GLN A 72 4.52 5.27 11.91
C GLN A 72 3.22 4.55 11.50
N GLN A 73 2.54 3.94 12.47
CA GLN A 73 1.37 3.09 12.19
C GLN A 73 0.01 3.79 12.32
N ALA A 74 -0.04 4.97 12.95
CA ALA A 74 -1.18 5.90 13.00
C ALA A 74 -0.80 7.15 13.85
N PRO A 75 -1.26 8.36 13.49
CA PRO A 75 -1.77 8.72 12.16
C PRO A 75 -0.69 8.44 11.09
N PHE A 76 -1.06 8.28 9.82
CA PHE A 76 -0.07 8.07 8.75
C PHE A 76 0.43 9.41 8.20
N LEU A 77 1.54 9.40 7.46
CA LEU A 77 1.88 10.51 6.58
C LEU A 77 0.84 10.60 5.47
N THR A 78 0.52 11.82 5.05
CA THR A 78 -0.54 12.08 4.07
C THR A 78 0.05 12.75 2.84
N THR A 79 -0.17 12.17 1.66
CA THR A 79 0.08 12.85 0.38
C THR A 79 -1.20 13.51 -0.11
N TYR A 80 -1.07 14.67 -0.76
CA TYR A 80 -2.18 15.44 -1.30
C TYR A 80 -2.05 15.55 -2.81
N SER A 81 -3.17 15.54 -3.52
CA SER A 81 -3.16 15.67 -4.98
C SER A 81 -4.32 16.51 -5.48
N ARG A 82 -4.08 17.22 -6.59
CA ARG A 82 -5.15 17.76 -7.43
C ARG A 82 -5.18 17.02 -8.75
N VAL A 83 -6.36 16.53 -9.12
CA VAL A 83 -6.54 15.56 -10.20
C VAL A 83 -7.63 16.01 -11.14
N ARG A 84 -7.36 15.97 -12.44
CA ARG A 84 -8.36 16.07 -13.51
C ARG A 84 -8.54 14.70 -14.13
N ARG A 85 -9.77 14.17 -14.07
CA ARG A 85 -10.11 12.87 -14.64
C ARG A 85 -11.13 13.03 -15.76
N SER A 86 -10.85 12.43 -16.90
CA SER A 86 -11.79 12.27 -18.02
C SER A 86 -12.10 10.79 -18.21
N VAL A 87 -13.38 10.46 -18.30
CA VAL A 87 -13.88 9.09 -18.49
C VAL A 87 -14.75 9.05 -19.74
N ASP A 88 -14.43 8.17 -20.68
CA ASP A 88 -15.24 7.88 -21.86
C ASP A 88 -15.81 6.47 -21.72
N TYR A 89 -17.10 6.40 -21.44
CA TYR A 89 -17.79 5.14 -21.23
C TYR A 89 -18.13 4.41 -22.53
N LYS A 90 -18.24 5.13 -23.65
CA LYS A 90 -18.53 4.50 -24.94
C LYS A 90 -17.34 3.68 -25.42
N LEU A 91 -16.13 4.23 -25.25
CA LEU A 91 -14.89 3.59 -25.69
C LEU A 91 -14.13 2.88 -24.55
N GLY A 92 -14.62 2.96 -23.32
CA GLY A 92 -14.07 2.22 -22.18
C GLY A 92 -12.66 2.68 -21.80
N ARG A 93 -12.43 3.99 -21.76
CA ARG A 93 -11.10 4.60 -21.53
C ARG A 93 -11.16 5.72 -20.51
N VAL A 94 -10.10 5.85 -19.73
CA VAL A 94 -9.92 6.80 -18.63
C VAL A 94 -8.61 7.52 -18.86
N ALA A 95 -8.60 8.84 -18.71
CA ALA A 95 -7.39 9.64 -18.71
C ALA A 95 -7.37 10.48 -17.44
N GLU A 96 -6.21 10.54 -16.80
CA GLU A 96 -6.02 11.30 -15.58
C GLU A 96 -4.73 12.11 -15.67
N THR A 97 -4.82 13.38 -15.31
CA THR A 97 -3.66 14.23 -15.07
C THR A 97 -3.76 14.78 -13.67
N GLY A 98 -2.63 14.91 -12.99
CA GLY A 98 -2.63 15.44 -11.65
C GLY A 98 -1.28 15.94 -11.20
N GLN A 99 -1.31 16.65 -10.09
CA GLN A 99 -0.14 17.15 -9.38
C GLN A 99 -0.19 16.55 -7.98
N ASN A 100 0.85 15.79 -7.61
CA ASN A 100 0.99 15.18 -6.28
C ASN A 100 1.94 16.00 -5.44
N LEU A 101 1.63 16.14 -4.15
CA LEU A 101 2.51 16.67 -3.12
C LEU A 101 3.05 15.51 -2.26
N TRP A 102 4.35 15.24 -2.34
CA TRP A 102 5.00 14.21 -1.55
C TRP A 102 5.44 14.76 -0.18
N PRO A 103 4.97 14.21 0.95
CA PRO A 103 5.19 14.80 2.26
C PRO A 103 6.65 14.71 2.75
N GLU A 104 7.43 13.74 2.29
CA GLU A 104 8.83 13.52 2.70
C GLU A 104 9.83 14.21 1.77
N SER A 105 9.41 15.28 1.07
CA SER A 105 10.29 16.02 0.16
C SER A 105 11.03 17.16 0.87
N ASP A 106 12.29 17.40 0.49
CA ASP A 106 13.11 18.50 0.99
C ASP A 106 12.42 19.88 0.86
N PHE A 107 12.64 20.74 1.86
CA PHE A 107 12.16 22.13 1.84
C PHE A 107 12.63 22.92 0.60
N GLY A 108 11.69 23.63 -0.05
CA GLY A 108 11.98 24.53 -1.17
C GLY A 108 12.38 23.83 -2.48
N SER A 109 12.36 22.50 -2.50
CA SER A 109 12.67 21.71 -3.66
C SER A 109 11.43 21.57 -4.57
N LYS A 110 11.58 21.85 -5.86
CA LYS A 110 10.57 21.46 -6.87
C LYS A 110 10.15 19.97 -6.83
N PRO A 111 10.95 19.00 -6.34
CA PRO A 111 10.50 17.61 -6.21
C PRO A 111 9.34 17.35 -5.23
N ALA A 112 8.95 18.31 -4.38
CA ALA A 112 7.75 18.16 -3.56
C ALA A 112 6.48 17.98 -4.40
N GLU A 113 6.42 18.68 -5.54
CA GLU A 113 5.30 18.62 -6.45
C GLU A 113 5.68 17.86 -7.73
N SER A 114 4.99 16.75 -8.00
CA SER A 114 5.21 15.97 -9.22
C SER A 114 3.95 15.93 -10.07
N ASP A 115 4.07 16.35 -11.33
CA ASP A 115 3.03 16.15 -12.32
C ASP A 115 3.03 14.71 -12.82
N TYR A 116 1.84 14.15 -13.02
CA TYR A 116 1.66 12.86 -13.66
C TYR A 116 0.54 12.90 -14.68
N THR A 117 0.63 11.99 -15.65
CA THR A 117 -0.44 11.71 -16.60
C THR A 117 -0.47 10.23 -16.85
N PHE A 118 -1.64 9.61 -16.72
CA PHE A 118 -1.85 8.24 -17.19
C PHE A 118 -3.11 8.13 -18.01
N VAL A 119 -3.12 7.16 -18.91
CA VAL A 119 -4.28 6.78 -19.71
C VAL A 119 -4.46 5.28 -19.57
N ALA A 120 -5.67 4.83 -19.35
CA ALA A 120 -5.98 3.43 -19.11
C ALA A 120 -7.33 3.00 -19.69
N SER A 121 -7.45 1.71 -19.98
CA SER A 121 -8.68 1.03 -20.36
C SER A 121 -8.81 -0.26 -19.54
N ALA A 122 -9.85 -1.05 -19.80
CA ALA A 122 -10.01 -2.35 -19.17
C ALA A 122 -8.89 -3.37 -19.49
N THR A 123 -8.07 -3.11 -20.52
CA THR A 123 -7.10 -4.06 -21.08
C THR A 123 -5.68 -3.51 -21.21
N GLY A 124 -5.41 -2.26 -20.82
CA GLY A 124 -4.07 -1.71 -20.85
C GLY A 124 -4.00 -0.32 -20.24
N ALA A 125 -2.81 0.09 -19.83
CA ALA A 125 -2.53 1.41 -19.28
C ALA A 125 -1.16 1.90 -19.73
N VAL A 126 -1.00 3.21 -19.79
CA VAL A 126 0.27 3.90 -20.04
C VAL A 126 0.44 5.06 -19.08
N VAL A 127 1.69 5.31 -18.69
CA VAL A 127 2.10 6.55 -18.02
C VAL A 127 2.78 7.42 -19.05
N ARG A 128 2.32 8.66 -19.20
CA ARG A 128 2.87 9.61 -20.17
C ARG A 128 3.97 10.45 -19.51
N GLY A 129 5.16 10.39 -20.07
CA GLY A 129 6.29 11.23 -19.68
C GLY A 129 6.86 12.04 -20.85
N GLY A 130 7.88 12.86 -20.57
CA GLY A 130 8.50 13.72 -21.59
C GLY A 130 9.17 12.97 -22.75
N LYS A 131 9.39 11.65 -22.63
CA LYS A 131 9.95 10.77 -23.67
C LYS A 131 8.91 9.89 -24.37
N GLY A 132 7.62 10.11 -24.11
CA GLY A 132 6.51 9.30 -24.60
C GLY A 132 5.89 8.42 -23.51
N ASP A 133 5.04 7.49 -23.95
CA ASP A 133 4.28 6.59 -23.09
C ASP A 133 5.15 5.39 -22.64
N THR A 134 5.12 5.07 -21.35
CA THR A 134 5.65 3.83 -20.78
C THR A 134 4.51 2.92 -20.31
N PRO A 135 4.70 1.59 -20.22
CA PRO A 135 3.67 0.70 -19.71
C PRO A 135 3.22 1.08 -18.29
N GLY A 136 1.90 1.21 -18.07
CA GLY A 136 1.32 1.43 -16.75
C GLY A 136 1.30 0.16 -15.87
N SER A 137 0.92 0.32 -14.61
CA SER A 137 0.79 -0.80 -13.66
C SER A 137 -0.54 -1.56 -13.85
N LEU A 138 -0.60 -2.79 -13.32
CA LEU A 138 -1.87 -3.53 -13.23
C LEU A 138 -2.91 -2.79 -12.36
N SER A 139 -2.47 -2.12 -11.29
CA SER A 139 -3.35 -1.29 -10.46
C SER A 139 -4.00 -0.13 -11.22
N MET A 140 -3.35 0.44 -12.24
CA MET A 140 -3.98 1.44 -13.11
C MET A 140 -5.08 0.83 -13.99
N ILE A 141 -4.87 -0.39 -14.49
CA ILE A 141 -5.87 -1.13 -15.27
C ILE A 141 -7.07 -1.47 -14.37
N ASP A 142 -6.83 -1.93 -13.14
CA ASP A 142 -7.89 -2.23 -12.17
C ASP A 142 -8.66 -0.98 -11.76
N ALA A 143 -7.98 0.13 -11.47
CA ALA A 143 -8.62 1.41 -11.21
C ALA A 143 -9.48 1.86 -12.39
N ALA A 144 -9.03 1.68 -13.64
CA ALA A 144 -9.84 1.99 -14.82
C ALA A 144 -11.09 1.10 -14.91
N ARG A 145 -10.97 -0.20 -14.64
CA ARG A 145 -12.12 -1.13 -14.60
C ARG A 145 -13.15 -0.70 -13.55
N GLU A 146 -12.70 -0.31 -12.37
CA GLU A 146 -13.55 0.19 -11.30
C GLU A 146 -14.22 1.51 -11.70
N VAL A 147 -13.48 2.47 -12.23
CA VAL A 147 -14.06 3.74 -12.69
C VAL A 147 -15.10 3.52 -13.79
N LEU A 148 -14.87 2.56 -14.70
CA LEU A 148 -15.78 2.29 -15.80
C LEU A 148 -17.06 1.56 -15.40
N ALA A 149 -17.05 0.80 -14.29
CA ALA A 149 -18.16 -0.06 -13.89
C ALA A 149 -18.78 0.28 -12.52
N LEU A 150 -18.00 0.84 -11.59
CA LEU A 150 -18.36 1.02 -10.19
C LEU A 150 -18.24 2.48 -9.72
N SER A 151 -17.98 3.43 -10.63
CA SER A 151 -18.17 4.86 -10.32
C SER A 151 -19.61 5.15 -9.88
N PRO A 152 -19.88 6.23 -9.14
CA PRO A 152 -21.22 6.50 -8.59
C PRO A 152 -22.36 6.39 -9.62
N GLU A 153 -22.13 6.91 -10.81
CA GLU A 153 -23.07 6.92 -11.92
C GLU A 153 -23.18 5.60 -12.69
N ARG A 154 -22.30 4.62 -12.38
CA ARG A 154 -22.27 3.28 -12.99
C ARG A 154 -22.64 2.16 -12.03
N LEU A 155 -22.35 2.30 -10.74
CA LEU A 155 -22.48 1.23 -9.74
C LEU A 155 -23.84 0.53 -9.79
N LEU A 156 -24.94 1.30 -9.73
CA LEU A 156 -26.28 0.74 -9.73
C LEU A 156 -26.69 0.17 -11.09
N LEU A 157 -26.17 0.71 -12.20
CA LEU A 157 -26.38 0.15 -13.54
C LEU A 157 -25.68 -1.19 -13.70
N THR A 158 -24.46 -1.30 -13.19
CA THR A 158 -23.70 -2.56 -13.16
C THR A 158 -24.41 -3.60 -12.33
N ALA A 159 -24.87 -3.24 -11.13
CA ALA A 159 -25.70 -4.13 -10.30
C ALA A 159 -26.95 -4.59 -11.06
N ALA A 160 -27.62 -3.68 -11.77
CA ALA A 160 -28.84 -3.95 -12.51
C ALA A 160 -28.63 -4.87 -13.73
N ALA A 161 -27.41 -4.94 -14.26
CA ALA A 161 -27.10 -5.82 -15.39
C ALA A 161 -26.80 -7.27 -14.97
N THR A 162 -26.68 -7.53 -13.66
CA THR A 162 -26.38 -8.87 -13.15
C THR A 162 -27.63 -9.72 -12.94
N SER A 163 -27.48 -11.05 -13.04
CA SER A 163 -28.55 -12.01 -12.76
C SER A 163 -28.54 -12.55 -11.34
N ASP A 164 -27.45 -12.33 -10.59
CA ASP A 164 -27.25 -12.84 -9.23
C ASP A 164 -27.54 -11.79 -8.14
N LEU A 165 -28.17 -10.67 -8.50
CA LEU A 165 -28.57 -9.63 -7.54
C LEU A 165 -29.47 -10.19 -6.43
N HIS A 166 -29.05 -10.06 -5.18
CA HIS A 166 -29.79 -10.54 -4.00
C HIS A 166 -29.60 -9.62 -2.80
N TYR A 167 -30.33 -9.87 -1.72
CA TYR A 167 -30.12 -9.16 -0.46
C TYR A 167 -29.13 -9.90 0.44
N LEU A 168 -28.39 -9.11 1.22
CA LEU A 168 -27.69 -9.56 2.41
C LEU A 168 -28.36 -9.00 3.68
N PRO A 169 -27.97 -9.45 4.88
CA PRO A 169 -28.46 -8.87 6.13
C PRO A 169 -28.28 -7.35 6.16
N ALA A 170 -29.27 -6.65 6.70
CA ALA A 170 -29.23 -5.22 6.89
C ALA A 170 -28.01 -4.80 7.73
N GLN A 171 -27.42 -3.66 7.40
CA GLN A 171 -26.28 -3.11 8.11
C GLN A 171 -26.62 -1.73 8.68
N THR A 172 -25.95 -1.35 9.76
CA THR A 172 -26.03 0.02 10.29
C THR A 172 -24.72 0.73 9.99
N LEU A 173 -24.80 1.83 9.25
CA LEU A 173 -23.67 2.69 8.94
C LEU A 173 -23.96 4.12 9.43
N ARG A 174 -23.03 4.69 10.22
CA ARG A 174 -23.14 6.06 10.77
C ARG A 174 -24.50 6.31 11.44
N SER A 175 -24.90 5.37 12.31
CA SER A 175 -26.18 5.39 13.05
C SER A 175 -27.44 5.35 12.19
N THR A 176 -27.32 5.04 10.89
CA THR A 176 -28.44 4.87 9.96
C THR A 176 -28.50 3.41 9.54
N ALA A 177 -29.69 2.82 9.45
CA ALA A 177 -29.86 1.46 8.94
C ALA A 177 -29.98 1.44 7.41
N HIS A 178 -29.48 0.39 6.78
CA HIS A 178 -29.38 0.25 5.33
C HIS A 178 -29.89 -1.11 4.88
N ALA A 179 -30.63 -1.13 3.78
CA ALA A 179 -30.78 -2.34 2.99
C ALA A 179 -29.46 -2.63 2.27
N VAL A 180 -29.06 -3.90 2.20
CA VAL A 180 -27.81 -4.30 1.53
C VAL A 180 -28.15 -5.17 0.33
N VAL A 181 -27.87 -4.67 -0.87
CA VAL A 181 -27.96 -5.45 -2.10
C VAL A 181 -26.57 -5.91 -2.52
N ALA A 182 -26.45 -7.15 -3.01
CA ALA A 182 -25.19 -7.75 -3.39
C ALA A 182 -25.25 -8.42 -4.76
N PHE A 183 -24.13 -8.40 -5.48
CA PHE A 183 -23.95 -9.01 -6.79
C PHE A 183 -22.47 -9.33 -7.03
N GLN A 184 -22.18 -10.17 -8.02
CA GLN A 184 -20.82 -10.50 -8.44
C GLN A 184 -20.34 -9.55 -9.54
N TRP A 185 -19.12 -9.03 -9.38
CA TRP A 185 -18.43 -8.26 -10.42
C TRP A 185 -17.02 -8.79 -10.62
N ARG A 186 -16.78 -9.34 -11.82
CA ARG A 186 -15.48 -9.94 -12.22
C ARG A 186 -14.97 -10.99 -11.21
N GLY A 187 -15.89 -11.77 -10.64
CA GLY A 187 -15.58 -12.82 -9.66
C GLY A 187 -15.37 -12.32 -8.23
N ASN A 188 -15.59 -11.02 -7.96
CA ASN A 188 -15.55 -10.47 -6.61
C ASN A 188 -16.97 -10.10 -6.15
N PRO A 189 -17.33 -10.36 -4.88
CA PRO A 189 -18.60 -9.89 -4.33
C PRO A 189 -18.58 -8.37 -4.19
N VAL A 190 -19.65 -7.71 -4.62
CA VAL A 190 -19.89 -6.28 -4.40
C VAL A 190 -21.19 -6.14 -3.63
N GLU A 191 -21.14 -5.39 -2.54
CA GLU A 191 -22.31 -5.06 -1.73
C GLU A 191 -22.51 -3.54 -1.72
N VAL A 192 -23.76 -3.10 -1.80
CA VAL A 192 -24.15 -1.69 -1.81
C VAL A 192 -25.12 -1.44 -0.67
N LEU A 193 -24.76 -0.51 0.22
CA LEU A 193 -25.57 -0.12 1.37
C LEU A 193 -26.48 1.04 0.96
N LEU A 194 -27.77 0.74 0.81
CA LEU A 194 -28.80 1.69 0.41
C LEU A 194 -29.45 2.30 1.65
N ASN A 195 -29.38 3.62 1.76
CA ASN A 195 -29.91 4.37 2.90
C ASN A 195 -31.43 4.17 3.02
N ARG A 196 -31.92 3.82 4.21
CA ARG A 196 -33.34 3.54 4.42
C ARG A 196 -34.31 4.68 4.10
N TYR A 197 -33.85 5.93 4.13
CA TYR A 197 -34.72 7.10 3.97
C TYR A 197 -34.63 7.69 2.56
N THR A 198 -33.46 7.62 1.94
CA THR A 198 -33.20 8.27 0.65
C THR A 198 -33.02 7.28 -0.50
N HIS A 199 -32.80 6.00 -0.21
CA HIS A 199 -32.35 4.96 -1.14
C HIS A 199 -31.02 5.25 -1.84
N LEU A 200 -30.32 6.35 -1.51
CA LEU A 200 -29.01 6.65 -2.05
C LEU A 200 -27.98 5.64 -1.49
N PRO A 201 -26.98 5.23 -2.28
CA PRO A 201 -25.94 4.33 -1.82
C PRO A 201 -24.95 5.06 -0.91
N ASP A 202 -24.99 4.85 0.40
CA ASP A 202 -24.03 5.50 1.32
C ASP A 202 -22.66 4.81 1.30
N ALA A 203 -22.59 3.54 0.90
CA ALA A 203 -21.34 2.83 0.73
C ALA A 203 -21.41 1.70 -0.31
N MET A 204 -20.26 1.39 -0.89
CA MET A 204 -19.96 0.15 -1.61
C MET A 204 -18.88 -0.61 -0.83
N GLN A 205 -18.98 -1.93 -0.75
CA GLN A 205 -17.95 -2.78 -0.15
C GLN A 205 -17.68 -4.04 -0.96
N THR A 206 -16.45 -4.53 -0.89
CA THR A 206 -15.98 -5.74 -1.58
C THR A 206 -14.79 -6.34 -0.86
N THR A 207 -14.59 -7.65 -0.97
CA THR A 207 -13.36 -8.33 -0.55
C THR A 207 -12.66 -8.88 -1.78
N ARG A 208 -11.40 -8.51 -1.99
CA ARG A 208 -10.61 -8.91 -3.15
C ARG A 208 -9.12 -8.74 -2.91
N SER A 209 -8.31 -9.27 -3.83
CA SER A 209 -6.90 -8.92 -3.93
C SER A 209 -6.69 -7.66 -4.77
N PHE A 210 -5.59 -6.96 -4.50
CA PHE A 210 -5.19 -5.74 -5.19
C PHE A 210 -3.85 -5.92 -5.88
N ASP A 211 -3.61 -5.16 -6.95
CA ASP A 211 -2.34 -5.12 -7.69
C ASP A 211 -1.47 -3.88 -7.33
N ASP A 212 -1.84 -3.14 -6.28
CA ASP A 212 -0.97 -2.17 -5.61
C ASP A 212 -0.31 -2.83 -4.38
N PHE A 213 0.34 -2.07 -3.50
CA PHE A 213 1.03 -2.64 -2.34
C PHE A 213 0.08 -3.41 -1.38
N TRP A 214 -1.24 -3.18 -1.45
CA TRP A 214 -2.21 -3.99 -0.71
C TRP A 214 -2.23 -5.46 -1.14
N TYR A 215 -1.59 -5.80 -2.27
CA TYR A 215 -1.30 -7.18 -2.70
C TYR A 215 -0.78 -8.06 -1.56
N ALA A 216 0.13 -7.54 -0.73
CA ALA A 216 0.78 -8.30 0.35
C ALA A 216 -0.16 -8.67 1.51
N TRP A 217 -1.39 -8.13 1.51
CA TRP A 217 -2.39 -8.39 2.54
C TRP A 217 -3.40 -9.48 2.14
N GLY A 218 -3.29 -10.04 0.92
CA GLY A 218 -4.12 -11.15 0.47
C GLY A 218 -5.56 -10.73 0.16
N ASP A 219 -6.50 -11.18 0.99
CA ASP A 219 -7.91 -10.83 0.88
C ASP A 219 -8.15 -9.51 1.62
N VAL A 220 -8.36 -8.44 0.87
CA VAL A 220 -8.49 -7.09 1.41
C VAL A 220 -9.95 -6.67 1.35
N GLY A 221 -10.53 -6.37 2.52
CA GLY A 221 -11.84 -5.75 2.62
C GLY A 221 -11.75 -4.27 2.28
N GLN A 222 -12.34 -3.87 1.16
CA GLN A 222 -12.45 -2.48 0.72
C GLN A 222 -13.85 -1.96 1.05
N ARG A 223 -13.92 -0.75 1.60
CA ARG A 223 -15.18 -0.01 1.75
C ARG A 223 -15.00 1.40 1.20
N VAL A 224 -15.94 1.81 0.37
CA VAL A 224 -15.99 3.13 -0.26
C VAL A 224 -17.25 3.83 0.21
N TYR A 225 -17.11 4.92 0.96
CA TYR A 225 -18.21 5.75 1.41
C TYR A 225 -18.52 6.85 0.39
N PHE A 226 -19.81 7.08 0.16
CA PHE A 226 -20.31 8.17 -0.67
C PHE A 226 -21.04 9.18 0.21
N SER A 227 -20.78 10.46 0.02
CA SER A 227 -21.42 11.53 0.79
C SER A 227 -21.37 12.87 0.05
N ASN A 228 -21.90 13.92 0.68
CA ASN A 228 -21.96 15.27 0.11
C ASN A 228 -22.65 15.26 -1.27
N TRP A 229 -23.86 14.69 -1.29
CA TRP A 229 -24.68 14.54 -2.48
C TRP A 229 -25.11 15.91 -3.03
N LYS A 230 -24.96 16.09 -4.35
CA LYS A 230 -25.36 17.30 -5.07
C LYS A 230 -26.16 16.94 -6.31
N LEU A 231 -27.15 17.76 -6.64
CA LEU A 231 -27.93 17.63 -7.86
C LEU A 231 -27.17 18.23 -9.06
N VAL A 232 -26.84 17.39 -10.04
CA VAL A 232 -26.11 17.77 -11.26
C VAL A 232 -26.90 17.28 -12.47
N GLN A 233 -27.42 18.21 -13.28
CA GLN A 233 -28.23 17.89 -14.48
C GLN A 233 -29.39 16.89 -14.18
N GLY A 234 -29.95 16.97 -12.97
CA GLY A 234 -31.05 16.10 -12.54
C GLY A 234 -30.62 14.68 -12.11
N ILE A 235 -29.34 14.48 -11.80
CA ILE A 235 -28.75 13.29 -11.19
C ILE A 235 -28.23 13.68 -9.80
N GLU A 236 -28.57 12.90 -8.77
CA GLU A 236 -27.95 13.05 -7.45
C GLU A 236 -26.56 12.39 -7.50
N TYR A 237 -25.50 13.17 -7.28
CA TYR A 237 -24.12 12.73 -7.44
C TYR A 237 -23.34 12.96 -6.14
N PRO A 238 -22.63 11.95 -5.60
CA PRO A 238 -21.84 12.12 -4.39
C PRO A 238 -20.54 12.85 -4.73
N THR A 239 -20.29 13.98 -4.07
CA THR A 239 -19.06 14.76 -4.30
C THR A 239 -17.95 14.47 -3.30
N THR A 240 -18.18 13.57 -2.34
CA THR A 240 -17.13 13.09 -1.42
C THR A 240 -17.08 11.57 -1.43
N ARG A 241 -15.88 11.03 -1.68
CA ARG A 241 -15.57 9.59 -1.66
C ARG A 241 -14.44 9.32 -0.67
N ILE A 242 -14.69 8.47 0.32
CA ILE A 242 -13.67 8.01 1.28
C ILE A 242 -13.51 6.51 1.11
N GLU A 243 -12.29 6.03 0.99
CA GLU A 243 -11.95 4.62 0.84
C GLU A 243 -11.17 4.15 2.05
N GLU A 244 -11.61 3.03 2.61
CA GLU A 244 -10.92 2.26 3.64
C GLU A 244 -10.55 0.88 3.09
N ARG A 245 -9.42 0.35 3.56
CA ARG A 245 -8.97 -1.02 3.29
C ARG A 245 -8.56 -1.68 4.60
N ASN A 246 -9.14 -2.85 4.89
CA ASN A 246 -9.01 -3.56 6.17
C ASN A 246 -9.26 -2.65 7.40
N GLY A 247 -10.22 -1.72 7.28
CA GLY A 247 -10.57 -0.75 8.32
C GLY A 247 -9.60 0.40 8.50
N LEU A 248 -8.54 0.50 7.69
CA LEU A 248 -7.63 1.64 7.68
C LEU A 248 -8.07 2.65 6.61
N PRO A 249 -8.10 3.96 6.91
CA PRO A 249 -8.27 5.01 5.91
C PRO A 249 -7.19 4.88 4.84
N TRP A 250 -7.59 4.93 3.58
CA TRP A 250 -6.67 4.81 2.44
C TRP A 250 -6.66 6.06 1.59
N ARG A 251 -7.84 6.51 1.14
CA ARG A 251 -7.97 7.69 0.26
C ARG A 251 -9.22 8.46 0.58
N SER A 252 -9.15 9.78 0.47
CA SER A 252 -10.32 10.66 0.53
C SER A 252 -10.25 11.62 -0.65
N ALA A 253 -11.35 11.74 -1.37
CA ALA A 253 -11.45 12.56 -2.56
C ALA A 253 -12.71 13.43 -2.50
N GLN A 254 -12.56 14.69 -2.87
CA GLN A 254 -13.64 15.64 -3.05
C GLN A 254 -13.69 16.10 -4.50
N VAL A 255 -14.84 15.89 -5.15
CA VAL A 255 -15.13 16.40 -6.49
C VAL A 255 -15.50 17.87 -6.38
N LEU A 256 -14.68 18.72 -7.00
CA LEU A 256 -14.83 20.17 -7.05
C LEU A 256 -15.73 20.60 -8.21
N ASP A 257 -15.63 19.90 -9.35
CA ASP A 257 -16.41 20.14 -10.56
C ASP A 257 -16.71 18.81 -11.25
N VAL A 258 -17.92 18.67 -11.79
CA VAL A 258 -18.39 17.48 -12.51
C VAL A 258 -19.17 17.90 -13.74
N LYS A 259 -18.76 17.38 -14.90
CA LYS A 259 -19.41 17.64 -16.18
C LYS A 259 -19.76 16.34 -16.85
N PHE A 260 -21.04 16.19 -17.20
CA PHE A 260 -21.53 15.05 -17.96
C PHE A 260 -21.64 15.43 -19.43
N ASN A 261 -21.31 14.47 -20.30
CA ASN A 261 -21.56 14.54 -21.75
C ASN A 261 -20.93 15.76 -22.45
N THR A 262 -19.79 16.22 -21.95
CA THR A 262 -19.02 17.27 -22.60
C THR A 262 -18.21 16.71 -23.78
N PRO A 263 -17.93 17.50 -24.82
CA PRO A 263 -17.03 17.08 -25.89
C PRO A 263 -15.68 16.61 -25.32
N LEU A 264 -15.21 15.46 -25.81
CA LEU A 264 -13.91 14.90 -25.47
C LEU A 264 -12.93 15.13 -26.63
N ASP A 265 -11.66 15.33 -26.30
CA ASP A 265 -10.57 15.28 -27.27
C ASP A 265 -9.98 13.86 -27.26
N ASP A 266 -10.07 13.16 -28.38
CA ASP A 266 -9.56 11.80 -28.54
C ASP A 266 -8.06 11.69 -28.24
N ASN A 267 -7.29 12.75 -28.48
CA ASN A 267 -5.85 12.77 -28.20
C ASN A 267 -5.54 12.68 -26.70
N THR A 268 -6.47 13.11 -25.84
CA THR A 268 -6.34 12.97 -24.38
C THR A 268 -6.20 11.51 -23.97
N PHE A 269 -6.81 10.60 -24.73
CA PHE A 269 -6.81 9.17 -24.46
C PHE A 269 -5.93 8.35 -25.39
N ALA A 270 -5.10 9.00 -26.22
CA ALA A 270 -4.16 8.27 -27.06
C ALA A 270 -3.20 7.45 -26.18
N MET A 271 -2.90 6.22 -26.57
CA MET A 271 -1.94 5.36 -25.90
C MET A 271 -0.99 4.78 -26.95
N ASP A 272 0.31 4.70 -26.64
CA ASP A 272 1.19 3.81 -27.38
C ASP A 272 0.71 2.35 -27.23
N ALA A 273 0.32 1.73 -28.35
CA ALA A 273 -0.30 0.40 -28.34
C ALA A 273 0.64 -0.68 -27.81
N LYS A 274 1.96 -0.55 -28.01
CA LYS A 274 2.94 -1.51 -27.52
C LYS A 274 3.09 -1.40 -26.01
N ALA A 275 3.18 -0.18 -25.47
CA ALA A 275 3.24 0.09 -24.04
C ALA A 275 1.97 -0.38 -23.33
N ALA A 276 0.79 -0.07 -23.87
CA ALA A 276 -0.48 -0.55 -23.35
C ALA A 276 -0.57 -2.08 -23.35
N ALA A 277 -0.20 -2.75 -24.45
CA ALA A 277 -0.19 -4.22 -24.51
C ALA A 277 0.83 -4.84 -23.54
N GLN A 278 1.95 -4.17 -23.29
CA GLN A 278 2.96 -4.62 -22.33
C GLN A 278 2.47 -4.49 -20.88
N SER A 279 1.70 -3.45 -20.55
CA SER A 279 1.15 -3.25 -19.19
C SER A 279 0.30 -4.43 -18.73
N ALA A 280 -0.55 -4.96 -19.61
CA ALA A 280 -1.43 -6.09 -19.31
C ALA A 280 -0.71 -7.44 -19.17
N LYS A 281 0.56 -7.51 -19.58
CA LYS A 281 1.43 -8.68 -19.43
C LYS A 281 2.31 -8.61 -18.18
N SER A 282 2.21 -7.53 -17.41
CA SER A 282 2.95 -7.38 -16.17
C SER A 282 2.58 -8.49 -15.18
N THR A 283 3.55 -8.96 -14.40
CA THR A 283 3.30 -9.87 -13.26
C THR A 283 2.95 -9.12 -11.98
N GLY A 284 2.83 -7.79 -12.03
CA GLY A 284 2.60 -6.94 -10.88
C GLY A 284 3.72 -7.09 -9.85
N TRP A 285 3.35 -7.27 -8.59
CA TRP A 285 4.29 -7.48 -7.48
C TRP A 285 4.80 -8.92 -7.33
N ARG A 286 4.39 -9.83 -8.21
CA ARG A 286 4.92 -11.20 -8.27
C ARG A 286 6.27 -11.25 -9.00
N ILE A 287 7.21 -10.46 -8.52
CA ILE A 287 8.55 -10.32 -9.09
C ILE A 287 9.44 -11.41 -8.46
N PRO A 288 10.11 -12.26 -9.25
CA PRO A 288 11.02 -13.26 -8.72
C PRO A 288 12.30 -12.60 -8.18
N PHE A 289 12.97 -13.28 -7.25
CA PHE A 289 14.27 -12.83 -6.74
C PHE A 289 15.34 -12.86 -7.85
N ASP A 290 15.96 -11.71 -8.11
CA ASP A 290 17.04 -11.61 -9.09
C ASP A 290 18.40 -11.94 -8.45
N VAL A 291 19.03 -13.00 -8.93
CA VAL A 291 20.33 -13.48 -8.44
C VAL A 291 21.51 -12.99 -9.28
N THR A 292 21.28 -12.20 -10.32
CA THR A 292 22.29 -11.84 -11.34
C THR A 292 23.32 -10.85 -10.80
N LYS A 293 22.90 -9.81 -10.07
CA LYS A 293 23.79 -8.78 -9.51
C LYS A 293 24.23 -9.13 -8.09
N ARG A 294 25.16 -10.07 -7.98
CA ARG A 294 25.80 -10.47 -6.72
C ARG A 294 27.06 -9.66 -6.44
N ILE A 295 27.14 -9.08 -5.24
CA ILE A 295 28.31 -8.37 -4.73
C ILE A 295 28.78 -9.06 -3.45
N THR A 296 29.99 -9.59 -3.45
CA THR A 296 30.61 -10.16 -2.24
C THR A 296 31.11 -9.03 -1.34
N LEU A 297 30.41 -8.74 -0.25
CA LEU A 297 30.79 -7.69 0.71
C LEU A 297 31.95 -8.15 1.60
N ALA A 298 31.98 -9.43 1.94
CA ALA A 298 33.05 -10.11 2.67
C ALA A 298 32.96 -11.63 2.44
N PRO A 299 33.97 -12.44 2.81
CA PRO A 299 33.86 -13.90 2.73
C PRO A 299 32.63 -14.44 3.47
N GLY A 300 31.66 -14.98 2.72
CA GLY A 300 30.39 -15.48 3.26
C GLY A 300 29.33 -14.41 3.54
N VAL A 301 29.47 -13.19 3.02
CA VAL A 301 28.46 -12.13 3.08
C VAL A 301 28.23 -11.62 1.66
N ASP A 302 27.09 -12.00 1.08
CA ASP A 302 26.76 -11.74 -0.32
C ASP A 302 25.51 -10.86 -0.42
N LEU A 303 25.66 -9.67 -1.01
CA LEU A 303 24.56 -8.77 -1.36
C LEU A 303 24.06 -9.12 -2.76
N PHE A 304 22.77 -9.40 -2.87
CA PHE A 304 22.06 -9.47 -4.15
C PHE A 304 21.38 -8.13 -4.37
N GLN A 305 22.02 -7.29 -5.18
CA GLN A 305 21.62 -5.90 -5.34
C GLN A 305 20.54 -5.76 -6.41
N GLY A 306 19.42 -5.14 -6.06
CA GLY A 306 18.33 -4.81 -6.98
C GLY A 306 17.55 -3.60 -6.48
N PRO A 307 16.34 -3.34 -7.02
CA PRO A 307 15.43 -2.36 -6.45
C PRO A 307 15.11 -2.66 -4.98
N TRP A 308 15.08 -3.94 -4.58
CA TRP A 308 14.98 -4.39 -3.19
C TRP A 308 16.09 -5.40 -2.92
N SER A 309 17.18 -4.93 -2.31
CA SER A 309 18.35 -5.79 -2.11
C SER A 309 18.18 -6.75 -0.92
N VAL A 310 18.76 -7.95 -1.05
CA VAL A 310 18.80 -8.95 0.03
C VAL A 310 20.25 -9.36 0.28
N THR A 311 20.64 -9.50 1.54
CA THR A 311 21.96 -10.02 1.91
C THR A 311 21.85 -11.43 2.48
N ILE A 312 22.64 -12.37 1.94
CA ILE A 312 22.80 -13.72 2.47
C ILE A 312 24.08 -13.77 3.30
N ILE A 313 23.95 -14.15 4.57
CA ILE A 313 25.03 -14.06 5.57
C ILE A 313 25.32 -15.47 6.11
N ARG A 314 26.43 -16.06 5.68
CA ARG A 314 26.96 -17.32 6.22
C ARG A 314 27.61 -17.06 7.58
N GLN A 315 27.14 -17.77 8.59
CA GLN A 315 27.75 -17.83 9.91
C GLN A 315 28.07 -19.29 10.26
N ASP A 316 28.78 -19.50 11.36
CA ASP A 316 28.91 -20.84 11.92
C ASP A 316 27.51 -21.36 12.32
N GLY A 317 27.25 -22.63 11.97
CA GLY A 317 25.99 -23.31 12.27
C GLY A 317 24.76 -22.86 11.47
N GLY A 318 24.87 -21.91 10.52
CA GLY A 318 23.73 -21.56 9.68
C GLY A 318 23.86 -20.27 8.88
N VAL A 319 22.79 -19.95 8.15
CA VAL A 319 22.69 -18.79 7.26
C VAL A 319 21.59 -17.85 7.75
N LEU A 320 21.84 -16.54 7.73
CA LEU A 320 20.82 -15.50 7.92
C LEU A 320 20.48 -14.87 6.57
N ILE A 321 19.22 -14.47 6.41
CA ILE A 321 18.74 -13.66 5.30
C ILE A 321 18.40 -12.28 5.83
N LEU A 322 18.94 -11.24 5.23
CA LEU A 322 18.64 -9.86 5.54
C LEU A 322 17.65 -9.32 4.52
N GLU A 323 16.47 -8.95 5.03
CA GLU A 323 15.22 -8.56 4.37
C GLU A 323 14.31 -9.70 3.92
N ALA A 324 13.00 -9.42 3.95
CA ALA A 324 11.92 -10.28 3.43
C ALA A 324 11.04 -9.47 2.47
N PRO A 325 11.59 -9.05 1.31
CA PRO A 325 10.99 -7.95 0.58
C PRO A 325 9.84 -8.36 -0.33
N ILE A 326 8.97 -7.39 -0.62
CA ILE A 326 7.93 -7.27 -1.67
C ILE A 326 6.91 -8.41 -1.87
N GLY A 327 7.14 -9.60 -1.34
CA GLY A 327 6.17 -10.70 -1.41
C GLY A 327 6.79 -12.09 -1.23
N PRO A 328 5.93 -13.12 -1.13
CA PRO A 328 6.37 -14.50 -0.87
C PRO A 328 7.35 -15.05 -1.92
N ALA A 329 7.07 -14.85 -3.21
CA ALA A 329 7.91 -15.38 -4.30
C ALA A 329 9.35 -14.86 -4.26
N PHE A 330 9.55 -13.59 -3.89
CA PHE A 330 10.87 -13.00 -3.78
C PHE A 330 11.63 -13.55 -2.57
N THR A 331 10.96 -13.64 -1.41
CA THR A 331 11.56 -14.20 -0.20
C THR A 331 11.90 -15.68 -0.38
N GLN A 332 11.02 -16.47 -0.98
CA GLN A 332 11.28 -17.87 -1.31
C GLN A 332 12.52 -18.03 -2.22
N GLY A 333 12.65 -17.18 -3.24
CA GLY A 333 13.83 -17.18 -4.12
C GLY A 333 15.13 -16.87 -3.37
N ALA A 334 15.11 -15.97 -2.38
CA ALA A 334 16.25 -15.71 -1.51
C ALA A 334 16.61 -16.91 -0.62
N LEU A 335 15.61 -17.60 -0.06
CA LEU A 335 15.80 -18.84 0.70
C LEU A 335 16.41 -19.94 -0.17
N ASP A 336 15.92 -20.13 -1.38
CA ASP A 336 16.45 -21.12 -2.32
C ASP A 336 17.87 -20.80 -2.74
N LYS A 337 18.19 -19.52 -2.96
CA LYS A 337 19.56 -19.10 -3.24
C LYS A 337 20.48 -19.40 -2.06
N ALA A 338 20.05 -19.17 -0.82
CA ALA A 338 20.83 -19.49 0.36
C ALA A 338 21.10 -21.00 0.50
N ARG A 339 20.07 -21.84 0.28
CA ARG A 339 20.21 -23.31 0.27
C ARG A 339 21.18 -23.77 -0.83
N ALA A 340 21.14 -23.16 -2.00
CA ALA A 340 22.05 -23.49 -3.10
C ALA A 340 23.50 -23.10 -2.81
N LEU A 341 23.74 -21.95 -2.16
CA LEU A 341 25.08 -21.51 -1.77
C LEU A 341 25.67 -22.35 -0.63
N TYR A 342 24.83 -22.77 0.32
CA TYR A 342 25.25 -23.44 1.55
C TYR A 342 24.39 -24.68 1.87
N PRO A 343 24.44 -25.74 1.04
CA PRO A 343 23.51 -26.88 1.12
C PRO A 343 23.61 -27.70 2.42
N SER A 344 24.74 -27.63 3.13
CA SER A 344 24.95 -28.32 4.40
C SER A 344 24.59 -27.48 5.64
N LEU A 345 24.19 -26.22 5.47
CA LEU A 345 23.88 -25.31 6.56
C LEU A 345 22.39 -24.98 6.59
N PRO A 346 21.74 -24.99 7.78
CA PRO A 346 20.37 -24.54 7.89
C PRO A 346 20.27 -23.02 7.72
N ILE A 347 19.14 -22.54 7.19
CA ILE A 347 18.75 -21.14 7.35
C ILE A 347 18.21 -21.00 8.77
N LYS A 348 18.79 -20.10 9.56
CA LYS A 348 18.48 -19.96 10.99
C LYS A 348 17.67 -18.71 11.33
N GLY A 349 17.38 -17.86 10.34
CA GLY A 349 16.44 -16.77 10.51
C GLY A 349 16.47 -15.73 9.38
N VAL A 350 15.44 -14.90 9.39
CA VAL A 350 15.25 -13.76 8.48
C VAL A 350 15.20 -12.49 9.31
N LEU A 351 15.88 -11.44 8.87
CA LEU A 351 15.92 -10.12 9.51
C LEU A 351 15.02 -9.20 8.66
N THR A 352 14.09 -8.47 9.27
CA THR A 352 13.28 -7.45 8.59
C THR A 352 13.42 -6.14 9.34
N THR A 353 14.05 -5.15 8.69
CA THR A 353 14.64 -4.01 9.41
C THR A 353 13.73 -2.80 9.54
N SER A 354 12.68 -2.68 8.73
CA SER A 354 11.71 -1.58 8.69
C SER A 354 10.27 -2.12 8.75
N ASP A 355 9.27 -1.25 8.98
CA ASP A 355 7.85 -1.58 8.79
C ASP A 355 7.28 -1.14 7.44
N SER A 356 8.05 -0.44 6.62
CA SER A 356 7.66 -0.10 5.26
C SER A 356 7.41 -1.37 4.44
N TRP A 357 6.37 -1.35 3.61
CA TRP A 357 5.93 -2.50 2.81
C TRP A 357 7.07 -3.22 2.05
N PRO A 358 8.05 -2.53 1.42
CA PRO A 358 9.15 -3.19 0.73
C PRO A 358 9.99 -4.13 1.59
N HIS A 359 10.00 -3.97 2.91
CA HIS A 359 10.80 -4.78 3.85
C HIS A 359 10.05 -5.95 4.48
N ILE A 360 8.72 -5.85 4.55
CA ILE A 360 7.88 -6.77 5.34
C ILE A 360 6.98 -7.66 4.49
N ALA A 361 6.71 -7.31 3.23
CA ALA A 361 5.70 -7.98 2.40
C ALA A 361 5.96 -9.48 2.16
N GLY A 362 7.20 -9.94 2.32
CA GLY A 362 7.57 -11.36 2.22
C GLY A 362 7.61 -12.12 3.55
N VAL A 363 7.30 -11.49 4.69
CA VAL A 363 7.46 -12.10 6.02
C VAL A 363 6.65 -13.38 6.21
N ARG A 364 5.48 -13.48 5.55
CA ARG A 364 4.62 -14.67 5.61
C ARG A 364 5.33 -15.92 5.09
N GLU A 365 6.20 -15.78 4.10
CA GLU A 365 7.01 -16.88 3.56
C GLU A 365 8.06 -17.36 4.58
N ALA A 366 8.70 -16.44 5.29
CA ALA A 366 9.63 -16.80 6.36
C ALA A 366 8.93 -17.59 7.48
N VAL A 367 7.69 -17.21 7.83
CA VAL A 367 6.87 -17.91 8.81
C VAL A 367 6.43 -19.29 8.30
N ALA A 368 5.99 -19.39 7.05
CA ALA A 368 5.64 -20.67 6.40
C ALA A 368 6.83 -21.65 6.43
N ALA A 369 8.05 -21.14 6.21
CA ALA A 369 9.29 -21.90 6.31
C ALA A 369 9.75 -22.21 7.75
N LYS A 370 8.95 -21.88 8.78
CA LYS A 370 9.27 -22.04 10.21
C LYS A 370 10.56 -21.35 10.63
N LEU A 371 10.90 -20.24 9.97
CA LEU A 371 12.13 -19.50 10.28
C LEU A 371 11.88 -18.48 11.39
N PRO A 372 12.84 -18.32 12.32
CA PRO A 372 12.81 -17.21 13.26
C PRO A 372 12.92 -15.86 12.51
N VAL A 373 12.02 -14.93 12.83
CA VAL A 373 12.02 -13.58 12.24
C VAL A 373 12.52 -12.58 13.28
N TYR A 374 13.63 -11.92 12.98
CA TYR A 374 14.16 -10.82 13.77
C TYR A 374 13.52 -9.53 13.28
N ALA A 375 12.77 -8.88 14.15
CA ALA A 375 12.01 -7.67 13.82
C ALA A 375 12.11 -6.67 14.96
N LEU A 376 12.04 -5.38 14.63
CA LEU A 376 11.93 -4.33 15.62
C LEU A 376 10.68 -4.55 16.49
N ASP A 377 10.79 -4.32 17.80
CA ASP A 377 9.67 -4.38 18.74
C ASP A 377 8.45 -3.57 18.29
N LEU A 378 8.65 -2.34 17.81
CA LEU A 378 7.59 -1.46 17.33
C LEU A 378 6.86 -2.00 16.09
N ASN A 379 7.50 -2.90 15.33
CA ASN A 379 6.97 -3.42 14.07
C ASN A 379 6.19 -4.73 14.28
N LEU A 380 6.26 -5.34 15.47
CA LEU A 380 5.53 -6.58 15.74
C LEU A 380 4.01 -6.48 15.51
N PRO A 381 3.31 -5.39 15.88
CA PRO A 381 1.87 -5.30 15.63
C PRO A 381 1.50 -5.39 14.13
N ILE A 382 2.23 -4.72 13.24
CA ILE A 382 1.96 -4.79 11.79
C ILE A 382 2.30 -6.17 11.23
N LEU A 383 3.43 -6.75 11.64
CA LEU A 383 3.84 -8.09 11.21
C LEU A 383 2.84 -9.17 11.67
N GLN A 384 2.32 -9.05 12.89
CA GLN A 384 1.26 -9.94 13.40
C GLN A 384 -0.02 -9.82 12.58
N ARG A 385 -0.45 -8.60 12.24
CA ARG A 385 -1.61 -8.40 11.35
C ARG A 385 -1.37 -9.01 9.97
N MET A 386 -0.17 -8.84 9.39
CA MET A 386 0.18 -9.39 8.08
C MET A 386 0.21 -10.92 8.08
N VAL A 387 0.77 -11.54 9.12
CA VAL A 387 0.76 -13.01 9.31
C VAL A 387 -0.66 -13.54 9.54
N ALA A 388 -1.53 -12.79 10.20
CA ALA A 388 -2.93 -13.15 10.40
C ALA A 388 -3.83 -12.86 9.18
N ALA A 389 -3.36 -12.06 8.21
CA ALA A 389 -4.18 -11.64 7.08
C ALA A 389 -4.59 -12.85 6.21
N PRO A 390 -5.88 -13.00 5.88
CA PRO A 390 -6.36 -14.10 5.07
C PRO A 390 -5.83 -13.99 3.64
N HIS A 391 -5.44 -15.12 3.06
CA HIS A 391 -5.04 -15.23 1.65
C HIS A 391 -5.88 -16.31 0.95
N THR A 392 -7.18 -16.37 1.21
CA THR A 392 -8.04 -17.46 0.74
C THR A 392 -8.38 -17.35 -0.75
N LEU A 393 -8.34 -16.15 -1.33
CA LEU A 393 -8.57 -15.92 -2.75
C LEU A 393 -7.36 -16.38 -3.59
N HIS A 394 -6.16 -16.13 -3.08
CA HIS A 394 -4.88 -16.54 -3.67
C HIS A 394 -3.96 -17.09 -2.58
N PRO A 395 -4.12 -18.38 -2.21
CA PRO A 395 -3.34 -19.00 -1.13
C PRO A 395 -1.83 -18.89 -1.34
N ASP A 396 -1.15 -18.47 -0.28
CA ASP A 396 0.30 -18.53 -0.16
C ASP A 396 0.73 -19.71 0.74
N GLY A 397 2.03 -19.95 0.86
CA GLY A 397 2.54 -21.09 1.62
C GLY A 397 2.09 -21.10 3.09
N LEU A 398 1.87 -19.93 3.70
CA LEU A 398 1.38 -19.83 5.07
C LEU A 398 -0.13 -20.14 5.18
N GLN A 399 -0.93 -19.76 4.18
CA GLN A 399 -2.35 -20.10 4.11
C GLN A 399 -2.57 -21.60 3.88
N GLU A 400 -1.74 -22.21 3.02
CA GLU A 400 -1.80 -23.64 2.71
C GLU A 400 -1.27 -24.51 3.85
N HIS A 401 -0.23 -24.04 4.55
CA HIS A 401 0.43 -24.76 5.63
C HIS A 401 0.63 -23.86 6.86
N PRO A 402 -0.43 -23.59 7.65
CA PRO A 402 -0.38 -22.68 8.78
C PRO A 402 0.76 -22.99 9.76
N GLN A 403 1.56 -21.98 10.06
CA GLN A 403 2.64 -22.02 11.04
C GLN A 403 2.49 -20.89 12.05
N SER A 404 2.84 -21.17 13.31
CA SER A 404 2.98 -20.11 14.30
C SER A 404 4.28 -19.33 14.05
N PRO A 405 4.25 -18.00 14.05
CA PRO A 405 5.45 -17.20 13.86
C PRO A 405 6.41 -17.32 15.05
N ILE A 406 7.72 -17.31 14.77
CA ILE A 406 8.79 -17.33 15.77
C ILE A 406 9.43 -15.94 15.80
N TRP A 407 8.87 -15.04 16.61
CA TRP A 407 9.34 -13.66 16.72
C TRP A 407 10.59 -13.54 17.61
N ASN A 408 11.65 -12.97 17.07
CA ASN A 408 12.79 -12.46 17.82
C ASN A 408 12.73 -10.94 17.83
N SER A 409 12.03 -10.40 18.82
CA SER A 409 11.95 -8.95 19.02
C SER A 409 13.34 -8.34 19.25
N VAL A 410 13.57 -7.19 18.63
CA VAL A 410 14.76 -6.36 18.77
C VAL A 410 14.33 -5.04 19.42
N SER A 411 14.26 -5.02 20.76
CA SER A 411 13.97 -3.80 21.53
C SER A 411 15.25 -3.05 21.95
N GLU A 412 16.35 -3.80 22.07
CA GLU A 412 17.69 -3.33 22.44
C GLU A 412 18.74 -3.94 21.50
N GLN A 413 20.01 -3.58 21.69
CA GLN A 413 21.12 -4.19 20.95
C GLN A 413 21.09 -5.72 21.09
N ARG A 414 21.13 -6.42 19.96
CA ARG A 414 21.10 -7.89 19.94
C ARG A 414 22.16 -8.48 19.02
N GLN A 415 23.04 -9.33 19.55
CA GLN A 415 23.98 -10.09 18.73
C GLN A 415 23.31 -11.36 18.17
N VAL A 416 23.57 -11.66 16.90
CA VAL A 416 23.15 -12.91 16.24
C VAL A 416 24.39 -13.60 15.67
N GLY A 417 24.66 -14.81 16.17
CA GLY A 417 25.83 -15.61 15.81
C GLY A 417 27.11 -15.21 16.56
N VAL A 418 28.22 -15.81 16.11
CA VAL A 418 29.58 -15.62 16.65
C VAL A 418 30.59 -15.54 15.49
N GLY A 419 31.85 -15.20 15.80
CA GLY A 419 32.94 -15.11 14.82
C GLY A 419 32.90 -13.84 13.95
N GLU A 420 33.57 -13.93 12.79
CA GLU A 420 33.81 -12.81 11.87
C GLU A 420 32.53 -12.27 11.22
N ASN A 421 31.61 -13.17 10.87
CA ASN A 421 30.34 -12.81 10.21
C ASN A 421 29.17 -12.67 11.22
N ARG A 422 29.46 -12.62 12.53
CA ARG A 422 28.43 -12.26 13.52
C ARG A 422 27.88 -10.88 13.21
N VAL A 423 26.58 -10.71 13.43
CA VAL A 423 25.92 -9.41 13.29
C VAL A 423 25.39 -8.93 14.62
N VAL A 424 25.29 -7.62 14.75
CA VAL A 424 24.65 -6.97 15.88
C VAL A 424 23.57 -6.04 15.35
N LEU A 425 22.34 -6.27 15.82
CA LEU A 425 21.15 -5.52 15.46
C LEU A 425 21.03 -4.33 16.42
N TYR A 426 20.92 -3.12 15.90
CA TYR A 426 20.80 -1.90 16.68
C TYR A 426 19.54 -1.15 16.29
N PRO A 427 18.51 -1.07 17.16
CA PRO A 427 17.41 -0.13 16.97
C PRO A 427 17.94 1.29 16.74
N LEU A 428 17.46 1.96 15.68
CA LEU A 428 17.92 3.31 15.37
C LEU A 428 17.38 4.32 16.38
N ARG A 429 16.09 4.20 16.73
CA ARG A 429 15.42 5.04 17.75
C ARG A 429 15.58 6.55 17.49
N GLY A 430 15.67 6.95 16.22
CA GLY A 430 15.53 8.34 15.82
C GLY A 430 14.06 8.73 15.68
N GLU A 431 13.81 9.96 15.27
CA GLU A 431 12.47 10.48 14.98
C GLU A 431 11.99 9.94 13.64
N SER A 432 12.80 10.09 12.58
CA SER A 432 12.47 9.61 11.24
C SER A 432 12.75 8.12 11.05
N THR A 433 13.67 7.56 11.83
CA THR A 433 14.09 6.14 11.75
C THR A 433 13.63 5.31 12.94
N GLY A 434 12.68 5.80 13.74
CA GLY A 434 12.23 5.16 14.98
C GLY A 434 11.74 3.72 14.81
N ARG A 435 11.23 3.39 13.62
CA ARG A 435 10.73 2.08 13.22
C ARG A 435 11.71 1.22 12.42
N GLN A 436 12.98 1.61 12.45
CA GLN A 436 14.03 0.91 11.75
C GLN A 436 15.14 0.41 12.70
N TYR A 437 15.87 -0.63 12.32
CA TYR A 437 17.13 -1.01 12.96
C TYR A 437 18.25 -1.27 11.95
N MET A 438 19.48 -0.92 12.32
CA MET A 438 20.68 -1.18 11.51
C MET A 438 21.31 -2.53 11.87
N VAL A 439 21.99 -3.16 10.89
CA VAL A 439 22.71 -4.43 11.08
C VAL A 439 24.20 -4.21 10.89
N TYR A 440 24.94 -4.28 11.99
CA TYR A 440 26.39 -4.04 12.01
C TYR A 440 27.17 -5.36 12.05
N PHE A 441 28.27 -5.43 11.30
CA PHE A 441 29.17 -6.57 11.21
C PHE A 441 30.52 -6.19 11.84
N PRO A 442 30.74 -6.45 13.15
CA PRO A 442 31.91 -5.91 13.85
C PRO A 442 33.26 -6.39 13.30
N GLY A 443 33.35 -7.66 12.87
CA GLY A 443 34.58 -8.22 12.28
C GLY A 443 34.91 -7.63 10.90
N ARG A 444 33.93 -7.02 10.24
CA ARG A 444 34.05 -6.48 8.87
C ARG A 444 34.00 -4.95 8.82
N ARG A 445 33.66 -4.28 9.94
CA ARG A 445 33.36 -2.84 10.00
C ARG A 445 32.37 -2.41 8.91
N LEU A 446 31.40 -3.27 8.64
CA LEU A 446 30.38 -3.09 7.63
C LEU A 446 29.04 -2.79 8.32
N LEU A 447 28.27 -1.86 7.78
CA LEU A 447 26.96 -1.47 8.30
C LEU A 447 25.89 -1.60 7.21
N TYR A 448 24.80 -2.29 7.52
CA TYR A 448 23.56 -2.19 6.77
C TYR A 448 22.65 -1.17 7.46
N ALA A 449 22.25 -0.14 6.73
CA ALA A 449 21.49 1.01 7.21
C ALA A 449 19.99 0.91 6.89
N SER A 450 19.40 -0.29 6.83
CA SER A 450 17.96 -0.44 6.59
C SER A 450 17.55 0.21 5.26
N ASP A 451 16.61 1.16 5.29
CA ASP A 451 16.04 1.89 4.16
C ASP A 451 16.66 3.29 3.97
N THR A 452 17.55 3.70 4.89
CA THR A 452 17.88 5.12 5.10
C THR A 452 18.83 5.72 4.07
N LEU A 453 19.50 4.89 3.26
CA LEU A 453 20.54 5.34 2.34
C LEU A 453 20.06 5.18 0.90
N VAL A 454 19.84 6.31 0.25
CA VAL A 454 19.59 6.44 -1.19
C VAL A 454 20.43 7.61 -1.72
N LEU A 455 21.22 7.36 -2.76
CA LEU A 455 22.01 8.39 -3.44
C LEU A 455 21.36 8.73 -4.78
N GLU A 456 21.03 10.00 -4.95
CA GLU A 456 20.52 10.56 -6.20
C GLU A 456 21.66 10.94 -7.16
N SER A 457 21.29 11.41 -8.36
CA SER A 457 22.24 11.97 -9.32
C SER A 457 23.07 13.10 -8.69
N GLY A 458 24.38 13.10 -8.96
CA GLY A 458 25.28 14.09 -8.36
C GLY A 458 25.74 13.77 -6.93
N ASN A 459 25.48 12.54 -6.45
CA ASN A 459 25.89 12.07 -5.12
C ASN A 459 25.22 12.83 -3.97
N LYS A 460 23.96 13.21 -4.16
CA LYS A 460 23.13 13.84 -3.13
C LYS A 460 22.37 12.76 -2.35
N LEU A 461 22.21 12.94 -1.04
CA LEU A 461 21.28 12.14 -0.24
C LEU A 461 19.85 12.51 -0.62
N TYR A 462 19.00 11.49 -0.83
CA TYR A 462 17.56 11.68 -1.08
C TYR A 462 16.85 12.35 0.10
N ASP A 463 17.07 11.80 1.29
CA ASP A 463 16.57 12.30 2.58
C ASP A 463 17.75 12.29 3.58
N PRO A 464 18.43 13.44 3.74
CA PRO A 464 19.61 13.54 4.59
C PRO A 464 19.36 13.22 6.08
N GLU A 465 18.15 13.48 6.58
CA GLU A 465 17.74 13.29 7.97
C GLU A 465 17.83 11.81 8.37
N LEU A 466 17.41 10.90 7.49
CA LEU A 466 17.52 9.46 7.73
C LEU A 466 18.97 9.03 7.99
N MET A 467 19.91 9.45 7.13
CA MET A 467 21.34 9.13 7.32
C MET A 467 21.97 9.91 8.47
N HIS A 468 21.48 11.10 8.79
CA HIS A 468 21.91 11.85 9.97
C HIS A 468 21.66 11.03 11.25
N GLU A 469 20.47 10.44 11.39
CA GLU A 469 20.13 9.59 12.53
C GLU A 469 20.94 8.30 12.60
N VAL A 470 21.30 7.71 11.45
CA VAL A 470 22.24 6.57 11.40
C VAL A 470 23.63 6.96 11.89
N VAL A 471 24.14 8.14 11.48
CA VAL A 471 25.42 8.67 11.98
C VAL A 471 25.38 8.87 13.50
N GLN A 472 24.30 9.45 14.03
CA GLN A 472 24.10 9.58 15.47
C GLN A 472 24.05 8.21 16.17
N ALA A 473 23.38 7.21 15.59
CA ALA A 473 23.32 5.86 16.13
C ALA A 473 24.69 5.16 16.14
N VAL A 474 25.49 5.35 15.10
CA VAL A 474 26.89 4.87 15.02
C VAL A 474 27.75 5.51 16.12
N GLN A 475 27.62 6.83 16.33
CA GLN A 475 28.34 7.55 17.38
C GLN A 475 27.91 7.12 18.78
N ARG A 476 26.60 7.05 19.04
CA ARG A 476 26.01 6.62 20.32
C ARG A 476 26.50 5.24 20.74
N ASN A 477 26.60 4.31 19.79
CA ASN A 477 27.07 2.94 20.02
C ASN A 477 28.58 2.77 19.85
N ARG A 478 29.32 3.85 19.54
CA ARG A 478 30.78 3.86 19.34
C ARG A 478 31.27 2.85 18.29
N LEU A 479 30.52 2.72 17.20
CA LEU A 479 30.82 1.75 16.14
C LEU A 479 31.94 2.25 15.22
N LYS A 480 32.78 1.33 14.74
CA LYS A 480 33.79 1.62 13.73
C LYS A 480 33.29 1.11 12.39
N VAL A 481 32.97 2.01 11.47
CA VAL A 481 32.37 1.68 10.18
C VAL A 481 33.31 2.16 9.07
N ASP A 482 33.65 1.24 8.17
CA ASP A 482 34.47 1.53 6.99
C ASP A 482 33.56 1.59 5.74
N THR A 483 32.52 0.75 5.67
CA THR A 483 31.58 0.67 4.54
C THR A 483 30.13 0.59 5.04
N VAL A 484 29.22 1.29 4.36
CA VAL A 484 27.76 1.24 4.60
C VAL A 484 27.01 0.87 3.33
N TYR A 485 25.87 0.19 3.46
CA TYR A 485 24.93 -0.12 2.38
C TYR A 485 23.50 -0.19 2.92
N ALA A 486 22.48 -0.24 2.06
CA ALA A 486 21.06 -0.27 2.43
C ALA A 486 20.25 -1.12 1.43
N MET A 487 18.93 -1.24 1.62
CA MET A 487 18.05 -1.95 0.68
C MET A 487 18.19 -1.40 -0.75
N HIS A 488 18.19 -0.07 -0.88
CA HIS A 488 18.18 0.62 -2.17
C HIS A 488 19.57 1.06 -2.66
N GLN A 489 20.59 1.00 -1.79
CA GLN A 489 21.94 1.47 -2.11
C GLN A 489 22.98 0.37 -1.89
N GLY A 490 23.85 0.18 -2.89
CA GLY A 490 25.01 -0.71 -2.78
C GLY A 490 26.05 -0.21 -1.76
N PRO A 491 27.19 -0.90 -1.62
CA PRO A 491 28.24 -0.49 -0.68
C PRO A 491 28.85 0.86 -1.06
N VAL A 492 28.93 1.76 -0.08
CA VAL A 492 29.54 3.09 -0.16
C VAL A 492 30.54 3.25 1.00
N PRO A 493 31.71 3.88 0.79
CA PRO A 493 32.61 4.24 1.87
C PRO A 493 31.91 5.09 2.94
N TRP A 494 32.07 4.73 4.22
CA TRP A 494 31.41 5.43 5.32
C TRP A 494 31.80 6.91 5.39
N ASN A 495 33.07 7.22 5.15
CA ASN A 495 33.58 8.59 5.14
C ASN A 495 32.90 9.46 4.07
N GLU A 496 32.56 8.90 2.92
CA GLU A 496 31.83 9.59 1.85
C GLU A 496 30.43 9.97 2.34
N VAL A 497 29.67 9.01 2.87
CA VAL A 497 28.31 9.26 3.38
C VAL A 497 28.31 10.27 4.53
N THR A 498 29.23 10.13 5.50
CA THR A 498 29.33 11.13 6.59
C THR A 498 29.74 12.51 6.11
N SER A 499 30.50 12.62 5.01
CA SER A 499 30.84 13.91 4.41
C SER A 499 29.62 14.56 3.77
N LEU A 500 28.75 13.77 3.11
CA LEU A 500 27.47 14.24 2.57
C LEU A 500 26.54 14.75 3.68
N VAL A 501 26.35 13.96 4.75
CA VAL A 501 25.57 14.38 5.93
C VAL A 501 26.15 15.67 6.52
N SER A 502 27.47 15.76 6.66
CA SER A 502 28.12 16.95 7.22
C SER A 502 27.99 18.18 6.31
N ALA A 503 27.90 18.00 4.99
CA ALA A 503 27.66 19.10 4.05
C ALA A 503 26.25 19.66 4.24
N THR A 504 25.23 18.79 4.31
CA THR A 504 23.84 19.21 4.58
C THR A 504 23.71 20.03 5.86
N LEU A 505 24.41 19.63 6.94
CA LEU A 505 24.37 20.37 8.21
C LEU A 505 25.05 21.75 8.13
N ARG A 506 26.03 21.94 7.24
CA ARG A 506 26.74 23.21 7.08
C ARG A 506 25.96 24.22 6.23
N ASP A 507 25.27 23.75 5.20
CA ASP A 507 24.47 24.58 4.29
C ASP A 507 23.28 25.28 5.00
N ALA A 508 22.98 24.90 6.25
CA ALA A 508 21.94 25.50 7.09
C ALA A 508 22.42 26.69 7.95
N SER A 509 23.70 27.09 7.86
CA SER A 509 24.21 28.27 8.60
C SER A 509 23.96 29.55 7.80
N PRO A 510 23.25 30.56 8.34
CA PRO A 510 23.20 31.87 7.71
C PRO A 510 24.56 32.54 7.87
N ASP A 511 25.10 33.09 6.78
CA ASP A 511 26.21 34.05 6.80
C ASP A 511 25.87 35.30 7.63
#